data_AF-A0A9J5Y5P9-F1
#
_entry.id   AF-A0A9J5Y5P9-F1
#
_cell.length_a   1.000
_cell.length_b   1.000
_cell.length_c   1.000
_cell.angle_alpha   90.00
_cell.angle_beta   90.00
_cell.angle_gamma   90.00
#
_symmetry.space_group_name_H-M   'P 1'
#
loop_
_entity.id
_entity.type
_entity.pdbx_description
1 polymer ?
#
loop_
_entity_poly.entity_id
_entity_poly.type
_entity_poly.pdbx_seq_one_letter_code
_entity_poly.pdbx_strand_id
1 'polypeptide(L)'
;MSAAIDALATRISVCEHGQGATEEVTTLKSTIAMLRSYVDQLKFTDMSMIFGMVEIPDVPKMPPATIGDEGRVEEAADPESEAETNKEILEVAEEASYDGLTETEDIMVDVVVHASLANTPLDAPSVVVVPFEVTPGTEA
;
A
#
# COMPACT_ATOMS: atom_id res chain seq x y z
N MET A 1 -4.67 6.78 6.58
CA MET A 1 -3.47 6.56 5.73
C MET A 1 -2.74 7.86 5.39
N SER A 2 -3.38 8.89 4.82
CA SER A 2 -2.71 10.16 4.46
C SER A 2 -1.92 10.82 5.63
N ALA A 3 -2.52 10.91 6.82
CA ALA A 3 -1.85 11.50 7.99
C ALA A 3 -0.55 10.77 8.41
N ALA A 4 -0.48 9.45 8.23
CA ALA A 4 0.72 8.69 8.55
C ALA A 4 1.85 8.98 7.55
N ILE A 5 1.51 9.11 6.27
CA ILE A 5 2.46 9.50 5.21
C ILE A 5 2.98 10.93 5.45
N ASP A 6 2.10 11.83 5.90
CA ASP A 6 2.48 13.20 6.26
C ASP A 6 3.45 13.25 7.44
N ALA A 7 3.17 12.47 8.49
CA ALA A 7 4.08 12.34 9.62
C ALA A 7 5.45 11.78 9.19
N LEU A 8 5.48 10.81 8.28
CA LEU A 8 6.72 10.24 7.74
C LEU A 8 7.52 11.30 6.96
N ALA A 9 6.84 12.08 6.11
CA ALA A 9 7.45 13.17 5.35
C ALA A 9 8.05 14.24 6.27
N THR A 10 7.36 14.60 7.36
CA THR A 10 7.87 15.54 8.37
C THR A 10 9.13 14.99 9.03
N ARG A 11 9.13 13.71 9.46
CA ARG A 11 10.31 13.10 10.09
C ARG A 11 11.52 13.07 9.16
N ILE A 12 11.32 12.78 7.88
CA ILE A 12 12.42 12.78 6.90
C ILE A 12 12.96 14.17 6.65
N SER A 13 12.11 15.19 6.61
CA SER A 13 12.56 16.58 6.52
C SER A 13 13.41 16.98 7.74
N VAL A 14 13.10 16.47 8.93
CA VAL A 14 13.91 16.69 10.14
C VAL A 14 15.24 15.95 10.04
N CYS A 15 15.26 14.70 9.55
CA CYS A 15 16.50 13.95 9.34
C CYS A 15 17.41 14.60 8.28
N GLU A 16 16.84 15.06 7.16
CA GLU A 16 17.53 15.78 6.08
C GLU A 16 18.22 17.05 6.61
N HIS A 17 17.59 17.74 7.55
CA HIS A 17 18.17 18.93 8.19
C HIS A 17 19.36 18.60 9.10
N GLY A 18 19.31 17.47 9.83
CA GLY A 18 20.35 17.07 10.78
C GLY A 18 21.55 16.37 10.14
N GLN A 19 21.32 15.57 9.09
CA GLN A 19 22.35 14.73 8.45
C GLN A 19 22.78 15.27 7.08
N GLY A 20 22.08 16.27 6.55
CA GLY A 20 22.24 16.74 5.17
C GLY A 20 21.43 15.91 4.17
N ALA A 21 21.38 16.37 2.92
CA ALA A 21 20.74 15.66 1.84
C ALA A 21 21.63 14.49 1.37
N THR A 22 21.41 13.31 1.94
CA THR A 22 22.02 12.07 1.46
C THR A 22 21.18 11.48 0.30
N GLU A 23 21.81 10.64 -0.52
CA GLU A 23 21.13 9.91 -1.60
C GLU A 23 19.97 9.04 -1.07
N GLU A 24 20.15 8.46 0.12
CA GLU A 24 19.14 7.64 0.81
C GLU A 24 17.92 8.47 1.19
N VAL A 25 18.12 9.65 1.81
CA VAL A 25 17.04 10.57 2.20
C VAL A 25 16.28 11.06 0.97
N THR A 26 17.00 11.37 -0.11
CA THR A 26 16.42 11.82 -1.38
C THR A 26 15.58 10.70 -2.04
N THR A 27 16.10 9.47 -2.05
CA THR A 27 15.40 8.29 -2.57
C THR A 27 14.14 8.02 -1.76
N LEU A 28 14.23 8.04 -0.43
CA LEU A 28 13.10 7.80 0.45
C LEU A 28 12.01 8.87 0.29
N LYS A 29 12.40 10.14 0.14
CA LYS A 29 11.49 11.27 -0.13
C LYS A 29 10.75 11.10 -1.45
N SER A 30 11.43 10.62 -2.49
CA SER A 30 10.82 10.29 -3.78
C SER A 30 9.80 9.16 -3.65
N THR A 31 10.15 8.07 -2.94
CA THR A 31 9.24 6.95 -2.68
C THR A 31 7.99 7.38 -1.93
N ILE A 32 8.10 8.30 -0.97
CA ILE A 32 6.94 8.85 -0.25
C ILE A 32 6.03 9.68 -1.14
N ALA A 33 6.61 10.50 -2.03
CA ALA A 33 5.83 11.25 -3.01
C ALA A 33 5.05 10.31 -3.94
N MET A 34 5.68 9.21 -4.36
CA MET A 34 5.04 8.15 -5.14
C MET A 34 3.91 7.48 -4.36
N LEU A 35 4.15 7.13 -3.08
CA LEU A 35 3.15 6.53 -2.20
C LEU A 35 1.93 7.44 -2.00
N ARG A 36 2.13 8.75 -1.83
CA ARG A 36 1.03 9.73 -1.76
C ARG A 36 0.18 9.69 -3.03
N SER A 37 0.82 9.72 -4.20
CA SER A 37 0.11 9.63 -5.49
C SER A 37 -0.71 8.35 -5.60
N TYR A 38 -0.17 7.20 -5.19
CA TYR A 38 -0.92 5.94 -5.19
C TYR A 38 -2.13 5.97 -4.25
N VAL A 39 -1.98 6.51 -3.04
CA VAL A 39 -3.09 6.63 -2.09
C VAL A 39 -4.18 7.57 -2.60
N ASP A 40 -3.80 8.67 -3.26
CA ASP A 40 -4.75 9.62 -3.84
C ASP A 40 -5.49 9.02 -5.04
N GLN A 41 -4.78 8.28 -5.91
CA GLN A 41 -5.39 7.52 -7.00
C GLN A 41 -6.34 6.43 -6.49
N LEU A 42 -5.94 5.69 -5.45
CA LEU A 42 -6.78 4.64 -4.87
C LEU A 42 -8.07 5.23 -4.31
N LYS A 43 -7.99 6.35 -3.58
CA LYS A 43 -9.16 7.09 -3.09
C LYS A 43 -10.08 7.54 -4.23
N PHE A 44 -9.51 8.02 -5.33
CA PHE A 44 -10.31 8.47 -6.47
C PHE A 44 -11.00 7.30 -7.17
N THR A 45 -10.30 6.18 -7.39
CA THR A 45 -10.87 4.99 -8.03
C THR A 45 -11.95 4.34 -7.16
N ASP A 46 -11.71 4.19 -5.86
CA ASP A 46 -12.67 3.60 -4.91
C ASP A 46 -13.95 4.43 -4.84
N MET A 47 -13.82 5.76 -4.68
CA MET A 47 -14.98 6.66 -4.69
C MET A 47 -15.69 6.69 -6.04
N SER A 48 -14.95 6.64 -7.16
CA SER A 48 -15.53 6.63 -8.50
C SER A 48 -16.26 5.31 -8.84
N MET A 49 -15.84 4.19 -8.27
CA MET A 49 -16.53 2.90 -8.43
C MET A 49 -17.81 2.84 -7.60
N ILE A 50 -17.86 3.48 -6.42
CA ILE A 50 -19.09 3.60 -5.63
C ILE A 50 -20.16 4.42 -6.36
N PHE A 51 -19.75 5.44 -7.13
CA PHE A 51 -20.63 6.15 -8.06
C PHE A 51 -20.73 5.48 -9.44
N GLY A 52 -20.38 4.20 -9.51
CA GLY A 52 -20.32 3.42 -10.74
C GLY A 52 -21.53 3.65 -11.64
N MET A 53 -21.22 3.83 -12.92
CA MET A 53 -21.83 3.06 -14.00
C MET A 53 -23.30 2.69 -13.78
N VAL A 54 -24.14 3.68 -13.50
CA VAL A 54 -25.49 3.66 -14.04
C VAL A 54 -25.27 3.88 -15.53
N GLU A 55 -24.91 2.80 -16.22
CA GLU A 55 -25.17 2.67 -17.64
C GLU A 55 -26.68 2.87 -17.73
N ILE A 56 -27.10 4.10 -18.04
CA ILE A 56 -28.51 4.38 -18.30
C ILE A 56 -28.82 3.46 -19.47
N PRO A 57 -29.59 2.38 -19.29
CA PRO A 57 -29.94 1.52 -20.41
C PRO A 57 -30.57 2.45 -21.44
N ASP A 58 -30.08 2.39 -22.68
CA ASP A 58 -30.62 3.20 -23.78
C ASP A 58 -32.12 2.91 -23.86
N VAL A 59 -32.91 3.78 -23.24
CA VAL A 59 -34.33 3.56 -23.07
C VAL A 59 -34.88 3.61 -24.49
N PRO A 60 -35.40 2.50 -25.04
CA PRO A 60 -35.84 2.49 -26.43
C PRO A 60 -36.87 3.60 -26.59
N LYS A 61 -36.53 4.54 -27.46
CA LYS A 61 -37.26 5.77 -27.71
C LYS A 61 -38.73 5.41 -27.97
N MET A 62 -39.58 5.60 -26.96
CA MET A 62 -40.99 5.28 -27.02
C MET A 62 -41.59 6.03 -28.22
N PRO A 63 -42.18 5.33 -29.20
CA PRO A 63 -42.73 5.99 -30.37
C PRO A 63 -43.83 6.95 -29.90
N PRO A 64 -43.88 8.18 -30.44
CA PRO A 64 -44.89 9.14 -30.05
C PRO A 64 -46.27 8.55 -30.33
N ALA A 65 -47.10 8.45 -29.28
CA ALA A 65 -48.51 8.12 -29.38
C ALA A 65 -49.19 9.21 -30.22
N THR A 66 -49.20 9.01 -31.53
CA THR A 66 -49.92 9.86 -32.46
C THR A 66 -51.37 9.43 -32.39
N ILE A 67 -52.16 10.30 -31.79
CA ILE A 67 -53.59 10.18 -31.61
C ILE A 67 -54.27 10.19 -33.00
N GLY A 68 -55.19 9.25 -33.21
CA GLY A 68 -56.16 9.28 -34.30
C GLY A 68 -55.91 8.28 -35.44
N ASP A 69 -56.58 7.12 -35.41
CA ASP A 69 -57.84 6.98 -36.14
C ASP A 69 -58.47 5.61 -35.85
N GLU A 70 -59.79 5.60 -35.88
CA GLU A 70 -60.73 4.60 -35.41
C GLU A 70 -60.75 3.36 -36.31
N GLY A 71 -60.48 2.18 -35.74
CA GLY A 71 -60.40 0.92 -36.50
C GLY A 71 -60.52 -0.31 -35.63
N ARG A 72 -61.73 -0.50 -35.07
CA ARG A 72 -62.21 -1.69 -34.34
C ARG A 72 -61.74 -3.02 -34.96
N VAL A 73 -60.93 -3.81 -34.24
CA VAL A 73 -61.00 -5.28 -34.17
C VAL A 73 -60.42 -5.75 -32.83
N GLU A 74 -61.23 -6.61 -32.20
CA GLU A 74 -61.06 -7.45 -31.02
C GLU A 74 -59.92 -8.47 -31.19
N GLU A 75 -59.00 -8.56 -30.22
CA GLU A 75 -58.55 -9.86 -29.67
C GLU A 75 -57.87 -9.63 -28.32
N ALA A 76 -58.48 -10.18 -27.26
CA ALA A 76 -57.88 -10.24 -25.94
C ALA A 76 -56.89 -11.42 -25.91
N ALA A 77 -55.60 -11.12 -26.02
CA ALA A 77 -54.55 -12.02 -25.59
C ALA A 77 -53.94 -11.46 -24.30
N ASP A 78 -54.13 -12.23 -23.24
CA ASP A 78 -53.61 -12.04 -21.90
C ASP A 78 -52.08 -11.91 -21.93
N PRO A 79 -51.48 -10.81 -21.42
CA PRO A 79 -50.06 -10.81 -21.15
C PRO A 79 -49.83 -11.52 -19.82
N GLU A 80 -49.47 -12.81 -19.88
CA GLU A 80 -48.78 -13.51 -18.79
C GLU A 80 -47.46 -12.77 -18.51
N SER A 81 -47.50 -11.72 -17.68
CA SER A 81 -46.31 -11.07 -17.16
C SER A 81 -45.79 -11.90 -15.99
N GLU A 82 -44.89 -12.84 -16.28
CA GLU A 82 -44.14 -13.53 -15.25
C GLU A 82 -43.24 -12.53 -14.51
N ALA A 83 -43.44 -12.46 -13.20
CA ALA A 83 -42.81 -11.49 -12.32
C ALA A 83 -41.30 -11.73 -12.19
N GLU A 84 -40.55 -10.68 -12.55
CA GLU A 84 -39.17 -10.44 -12.20
C GLU A 84 -38.90 -10.78 -10.72
N THR A 85 -38.03 -11.78 -10.49
CA THR A 85 -37.50 -12.07 -9.16
C THR A 85 -35.98 -11.90 -9.18
N ASN A 86 -35.52 -10.65 -9.19
CA ASN A 86 -34.13 -10.31 -8.89
C ASN A 86 -33.91 -10.53 -7.39
N LYS A 87 -33.57 -11.76 -7.02
CA LYS A 87 -33.35 -12.15 -5.63
C LYS A 87 -32.15 -13.09 -5.52
N GLU A 88 -30.99 -12.62 -5.98
CA GLU A 88 -29.71 -13.17 -5.50
C GLU A 88 -28.91 -12.05 -4.84
N ILE A 89 -29.37 -11.79 -3.62
CA ILE A 89 -28.62 -11.35 -2.46
C ILE A 89 -27.13 -11.73 -2.58
N LEU A 90 -26.34 -10.70 -2.79
CA LEU A 90 -24.90 -10.59 -2.57
C LEU A 90 -24.53 -11.17 -1.18
N GLU A 91 -24.20 -12.46 -1.13
CA GLU A 91 -23.64 -13.11 0.06
C GLU A 91 -22.16 -12.69 0.20
N VAL A 92 -21.97 -11.50 0.77
CA VAL A 92 -20.72 -11.12 1.42
C VAL A 92 -20.58 -11.99 2.67
N ALA A 93 -19.92 -13.13 2.50
CA ALA A 93 -19.29 -13.83 3.61
C ALA A 93 -17.85 -13.32 3.73
N GLU A 94 -17.75 -12.17 4.39
CA GLU A 94 -16.53 -11.64 4.98
C GLU A 94 -16.10 -12.54 6.14
N GLU A 95 -15.30 -13.57 5.88
CA GLU A 95 -14.45 -14.20 6.90
C GLU A 95 -13.11 -14.62 6.27
N ALA A 96 -12.25 -13.64 6.03
CA ALA A 96 -10.82 -13.89 6.01
C ALA A 96 -10.34 -13.85 7.48
N SER A 97 -10.35 -15.01 8.13
CA SER A 97 -9.75 -15.20 9.45
C SER A 97 -8.28 -14.74 9.43
N TYR A 98 -7.97 -13.75 10.27
CA TYR A 98 -6.67 -13.08 10.34
C TYR A 98 -5.81 -13.67 11.46
N ASP A 99 -5.64 -14.99 11.47
CA ASP A 99 -4.88 -15.71 12.51
C ASP A 99 -3.37 -15.85 12.19
N GLY A 100 -2.88 -15.20 11.13
CA GLY A 100 -1.52 -15.39 10.62
C GLY A 100 -0.55 -14.20 10.74
N LEU A 101 -0.96 -13.07 11.31
CA LEU A 101 -0.15 -11.83 11.27
C LEU A 101 0.79 -11.62 12.47
N THR A 102 0.71 -12.40 13.54
CA THR A 102 1.56 -12.18 14.71
C THR A 102 3.00 -12.68 14.54
N GLU A 103 3.30 -13.46 13.49
CA GLU A 103 4.63 -14.09 13.34
C GLU A 103 5.67 -13.19 12.63
N THR A 104 5.26 -12.09 12.00
CA THR A 104 6.21 -11.21 11.27
C THR A 104 6.92 -10.20 12.18
N GLU A 105 6.33 -9.87 13.33
CA GLU A 105 6.89 -8.87 14.24
C GLU A 105 8.10 -9.41 15.03
N ASP A 106 8.14 -10.71 15.34
CA ASP A 106 9.27 -11.34 16.03
C ASP A 106 10.55 -11.43 15.17
N ILE A 107 10.42 -11.56 13.84
CA ILE A 107 11.59 -11.69 12.94
C ILE A 107 12.31 -10.33 12.75
N MET A 108 11.61 -9.21 12.94
CA MET A 108 12.22 -7.88 12.80
C MET A 108 13.12 -7.50 13.99
N VAL A 109 12.89 -8.08 15.17
CA VAL A 109 13.67 -7.74 16.38
C VAL A 109 15.08 -8.35 16.31
N ASP A 110 15.23 -9.55 15.73
CA ASP A 110 16.52 -10.25 15.70
C ASP A 110 17.53 -9.60 14.72
N VAL A 111 17.06 -9.08 13.58
CA VAL A 111 17.91 -8.39 12.59
C VAL A 111 18.53 -7.11 13.17
N VAL A 112 17.78 -6.35 13.98
CA VAL A 112 18.27 -5.11 14.60
C VAL A 112 19.32 -5.40 15.68
N VAL A 113 19.15 -6.49 16.45
CA VAL A 113 20.11 -6.91 17.47
C VAL A 113 21.40 -7.44 16.83
N HIS A 114 21.31 -8.22 15.76
CA HIS A 114 22.49 -8.75 15.06
C HIS A 114 23.31 -7.65 14.35
N ALA A 115 22.66 -6.63 13.77
CA ALA A 115 23.34 -5.48 13.16
C ALA A 115 24.08 -4.60 14.19
N SER A 116 23.65 -4.61 15.45
CA SER A 116 24.27 -3.83 16.52
C SER A 116 25.54 -4.49 17.09
N LEU A 117 25.66 -5.82 17.00
CA LEU A 117 26.79 -6.58 17.58
C LEU A 117 28.04 -6.56 16.67
N ALA A 118 27.86 -6.39 15.37
CA ALA A 118 28.96 -6.37 14.39
C ALA A 118 29.78 -5.07 14.35
N ASN A 119 29.33 -4.01 15.04
CA ASN A 119 29.99 -2.68 15.01
C ASN A 119 30.88 -2.40 16.23
N THR A 120 31.35 -3.43 16.93
CA THR A 120 32.37 -3.25 17.97
C THR A 120 33.72 -3.08 17.28
N PRO A 121 34.36 -1.90 17.32
CA PRO A 121 35.72 -1.74 16.80
C PRO A 121 36.65 -2.62 17.64
N LEU A 122 37.29 -3.57 16.98
CA LEU A 122 38.36 -4.38 17.56
C LEU A 122 39.57 -3.46 17.70
N ASP A 123 39.56 -2.68 18.78
CA ASP A 123 40.67 -1.82 19.16
C ASP A 123 41.90 -2.73 19.29
N ALA A 124 42.88 -2.48 18.43
CA ALA A 124 44.10 -3.23 18.37
C ALA A 124 44.81 -3.13 19.73
N PRO A 125 45.25 -4.24 20.35
CA PRO A 125 46.29 -4.14 21.36
C PRO A 125 47.57 -3.73 20.63
N SER A 126 47.87 -2.43 20.66
CA SER A 126 49.20 -1.89 20.42
C SER A 126 50.15 -2.50 21.45
N VAL A 127 50.72 -3.65 21.11
CA VAL A 127 51.89 -4.19 21.80
C VAL A 127 53.09 -3.89 20.91
N VAL A 128 53.74 -2.80 21.31
CA VAL A 128 55.08 -2.37 20.93
C VAL A 128 55.99 -3.56 20.69
N VAL A 129 56.52 -3.68 19.46
CA VAL A 129 57.69 -4.50 19.17
C VAL A 129 58.86 -3.87 19.92
N VAL A 130 59.23 -4.47 21.06
CA VAL A 130 60.49 -4.18 21.74
C VAL A 130 61.57 -4.94 20.97
N PRO A 131 62.56 -4.27 20.35
CA PRO A 131 63.70 -4.96 19.78
C PRO A 131 64.55 -5.50 20.93
N PHE A 132 64.74 -6.82 20.96
CA PHE A 132 65.68 -7.46 21.89
C PHE A 132 67.09 -7.14 21.41
N GLU A 133 67.69 -6.08 21.95
CA GLU A 133 69.08 -5.74 21.72
C GLU A 133 69.95 -6.77 22.45
N VAL A 134 70.65 -7.59 21.67
CA VAL A 134 71.64 -8.55 22.15
C VAL A 134 72.87 -7.77 22.60
N THR A 135 73.18 -7.78 23.89
CA THR A 135 74.48 -7.32 24.41
C THR A 135 75.48 -8.49 24.32
N PRO A 136 76.58 -8.37 23.56
CA PRO A 136 77.66 -9.35 23.57
C PRO A 136 78.77 -8.92 24.54
N GLY A 137 79.19 -9.87 25.39
CA GLY A 137 80.58 -9.95 25.83
C GLY A 137 80.89 -9.43 27.23
N THR A 138 81.13 -10.36 28.17
CA THR A 138 82.18 -10.22 29.18
C THR A 138 82.65 -11.63 29.57
N GLU A 139 83.78 -12.06 29.01
CA GLU A 139 84.63 -13.10 29.62
C GLU A 139 86.02 -12.50 29.87
N ALA A 140 86.64 -13.03 30.93
CA ALA A 140 87.65 -12.42 31.80
C ALA A 140 89.07 -12.24 31.22
#